data_AF-A0A0A2CTA3-F1
#
_entry.id   AF-A0A0A2CTA3-F1
#
_cell.length_a   1.000
_cell.length_b   1.000
_cell.length_c   1.000
_cell.angle_alpha   90.00
_cell.angle_beta   90.00
_cell.angle_gamma   90.00
#
_symmetry.space_group_name_H-M   'P 1'
#
loop_
_entity.id
_entity.type
_entity.pdbx_description
1 polymer ?
#
loop_
_entity_poly.entity_id
_entity_poly.type
_entity_poly.pdbx_seq_one_letter_code
_entity_poly.pdbx_strand_id
1 'polypeptide(L)'
;MAILKTFMIRLKRTATLIALLTLVLTTFSPTTVFASEVVDVEEPTPLELKVAKGYSGKFCNGIAMGLTQQSALKIAIAENRKPSFNPSLWTAVISNDKQLESIDENKIASLVASMVVNDCGDPLGLNSQTDVDEFASYFVSTREDSLSNQ
;
A
#
# COMPACT_ATOMS: atom_id res chain seq x y z
N MET A 1 44.21 -11.94 39.58
CA MET A 1 43.77 -10.61 39.06
C MET A 1 44.14 -10.38 37.59
N ALA A 2 45.28 -10.89 37.08
CA ALA A 2 45.72 -10.68 35.68
C ALA A 2 44.80 -11.34 34.63
N ILE A 3 44.30 -12.56 34.88
CA ILE A 3 43.47 -13.33 33.95
C ILE A 3 42.13 -12.63 33.64
N LEU A 4 41.50 -12.02 34.66
CA LEU A 4 40.24 -11.28 34.50
C LEU A 4 40.41 -10.01 33.65
N LYS A 5 41.54 -9.32 33.79
CA LYS A 5 41.87 -8.15 32.96
C LYS A 5 42.05 -8.54 31.49
N THR A 6 42.77 -9.62 31.21
CA THR A 6 42.98 -10.12 29.84
C THR A 6 41.68 -10.57 29.20
N PHE A 7 40.78 -11.19 29.97
CA PHE A 7 39.45 -11.60 29.49
C PHE A 7 38.57 -10.38 29.15
N MET A 8 38.49 -9.38 30.03
CA MET A 8 37.71 -8.16 29.77
C MET A 8 38.23 -7.36 28.57
N ILE A 9 39.55 -7.31 28.35
CA ILE A 9 40.15 -6.65 27.18
C ILE A 9 39.75 -7.37 25.88
N ARG A 10 39.75 -8.71 25.87
CA ARG A 10 39.32 -9.49 24.71
C ARG A 10 37.82 -9.31 24.42
N LEU A 11 36.98 -9.30 25.45
CA LEU A 11 35.52 -9.10 25.32
C LEU A 11 35.16 -7.71 24.78
N LYS A 12 35.83 -6.66 25.26
CA LYS A 12 35.64 -5.30 24.74
C LYS A 12 36.04 -5.20 23.27
N ARG A 13 37.17 -5.82 22.88
CA ARG A 13 37.68 -5.80 21.51
C ARG A 13 36.77 -6.56 20.54
N THR A 14 36.18 -7.69 20.96
CA THR A 14 35.17 -8.40 20.17
C THR A 14 33.87 -7.61 20.05
N ALA A 15 33.41 -6.95 21.12
CA ALA A 15 32.21 -6.11 21.08
C ALA A 15 32.37 -4.91 20.13
N THR A 16 33.55 -4.26 20.15
CA THR A 16 33.86 -3.17 19.21
C THR A 16 33.88 -3.64 17.77
N LEU A 17 34.44 -4.83 17.49
CA LEU A 17 34.44 -5.39 16.14
C LEU A 17 33.03 -5.73 15.64
N ILE A 18 32.18 -6.29 16.51
CA ILE A 18 30.77 -6.57 16.16
C ILE A 18 30.02 -5.27 15.88
N ALA A 19 30.20 -4.25 16.71
CA ALA A 19 29.57 -2.93 16.51
C ALA A 19 29.99 -2.26 15.21
N LEU A 20 31.28 -2.34 14.85
CA LEU A 20 31.79 -1.87 13.56
C LEU A 20 31.19 -2.65 12.38
N LEU A 21 31.09 -3.98 12.51
CA LEU A 21 30.49 -4.82 11.48
C LEU A 21 29.01 -4.48 11.25
N THR A 22 28.26 -4.27 12.33
CA THR A 22 26.84 -3.87 12.24
C THR A 22 26.68 -2.50 11.58
N LEU A 23 27.55 -1.53 11.90
CA LEU A 23 27.52 -0.20 11.29
C LEU A 23 27.80 -0.25 9.77
N VAL A 24 28.76 -1.07 9.36
CA VAL A 24 29.07 -1.31 7.95
C VAL A 24 27.85 -1.94 7.26
N LEU A 25 27.27 -2.99 7.83
CA LEU A 25 26.11 -3.66 7.22
C LEU A 25 24.89 -2.73 7.06
N THR A 26 24.65 -1.81 7.99
CA THR A 26 23.53 -0.85 7.89
C THR A 26 23.79 0.32 6.94
N THR A 27 25.06 0.64 6.62
CA THR A 27 25.40 1.72 5.69
C THR A 27 25.46 1.25 4.24
N PHE A 28 25.88 0.00 4.01
CA PHE A 28 25.92 -0.60 2.67
C PHE A 28 24.57 -1.16 2.19
N SER A 29 23.64 -1.39 3.10
CA SER A 29 22.26 -1.75 2.80
C SER A 29 21.36 -0.59 3.19
N PRO A 30 21.28 0.50 2.39
CA PRO A 30 20.28 1.52 2.64
C PRO A 30 18.92 0.82 2.64
N THR A 31 18.19 0.91 3.75
CA THR A 31 16.77 0.60 3.73
C THR A 31 16.19 1.51 2.66
N THR A 32 15.68 0.92 1.58
CA THR A 32 14.95 1.63 0.54
C THR A 32 13.74 2.28 1.20
N VAL A 33 13.89 3.51 1.65
CA VAL A 33 12.78 4.35 2.05
C VAL A 33 12.27 4.93 0.75
N PHE A 34 11.28 4.28 0.16
CA PHE A 34 10.52 4.88 -0.93
C PHE A 34 9.83 6.10 -0.34
N ALA A 35 10.38 7.28 -0.62
CA ALA A 35 9.62 8.50 -0.52
C ALA A 35 8.57 8.42 -1.63
N SER A 36 7.40 7.88 -1.30
CA SER A 36 6.20 8.01 -2.13
C SER A 36 6.00 9.52 -2.26
N GLU A 37 6.30 10.07 -3.44
CA GLU A 37 5.86 11.42 -3.78
C GLU A 37 4.36 11.38 -3.58
N VAL A 38 3.89 12.06 -2.52
CA VAL A 38 2.46 12.21 -2.28
C VAL A 38 1.99 12.97 -3.50
N VAL A 39 1.40 12.25 -4.45
CA VAL A 39 0.68 12.82 -5.59
C VAL A 39 -0.13 13.97 -4.99
N ASP A 40 0.04 15.18 -5.54
CA ASP A 40 -0.57 16.42 -5.07
C ASP A 40 -2.08 16.34 -5.33
N VAL A 41 -2.74 15.46 -4.59
CA VAL A 41 -4.17 15.24 -4.57
C VAL A 41 -4.68 16.19 -3.51
N GLU A 42 -5.59 17.10 -3.91
CA GLU A 42 -6.38 17.92 -3.00
C GLU A 42 -6.77 17.09 -1.76
N GLU A 43 -6.54 17.60 -0.55
CA GLU A 43 -6.59 16.79 0.68
C GLU A 43 -7.78 15.82 0.68
N PRO A 44 -7.53 14.50 0.78
CA PRO A 44 -8.59 13.53 0.62
C PRO A 44 -9.50 13.54 1.85
N THR A 45 -10.81 13.47 1.61
CA THR A 45 -11.78 13.39 2.71
C THR A 45 -11.65 12.06 3.44
N PRO A 46 -12.08 11.96 4.71
CA PRO A 46 -12.11 10.68 5.43
C PRO A 46 -12.93 9.60 4.72
N LEU A 47 -13.98 9.99 3.97
CA LEU A 47 -14.78 9.07 3.17
C LEU A 47 -14.00 8.55 1.97
N GLU A 48 -13.33 9.44 1.22
CA GLU A 48 -12.48 9.08 0.07
C GLU A 48 -11.37 8.11 0.47
N LEU A 49 -10.68 8.38 1.58
CA LEU A 49 -9.65 7.48 2.11
C LEU A 49 -10.22 6.10 2.48
N LYS A 50 -11.42 6.07 3.06
CA LYS A 50 -12.07 4.81 3.44
C LYS A 50 -12.49 3.98 2.23
N VAL A 51 -13.00 4.65 1.19
CA VAL A 51 -13.34 4.05 -0.10
C VAL A 51 -12.08 3.48 -0.75
N ALA A 52 -11.03 4.29 -0.88
CA ALA A 52 -9.78 3.88 -1.49
C ALA A 52 -9.16 2.68 -0.77
N LYS A 53 -9.12 2.71 0.57
CA LYS A 53 -8.61 1.62 1.41
C LYS A 53 -9.39 0.32 1.26
N GLY A 54 -10.71 0.42 1.02
CA GLY A 54 -11.54 -0.73 0.73
C GLY A 54 -11.11 -1.45 -0.55
N TYR A 55 -10.90 -0.69 -1.62
CA TYR A 55 -10.43 -1.23 -2.91
C TYR A 55 -9.00 -1.77 -2.83
N SER A 56 -8.04 -0.97 -2.34
CA SER A 56 -6.63 -1.37 -2.27
C SER A 56 -6.45 -2.60 -1.38
N GLY A 57 -7.10 -2.65 -0.21
CA GLY A 57 -7.00 -3.77 0.71
C GLY A 57 -7.52 -5.08 0.12
N LYS A 58 -8.64 -5.05 -0.61
CA LYS A 58 -9.17 -6.24 -1.29
C LYS A 58 -8.27 -6.69 -2.43
N PHE A 59 -7.75 -5.75 -3.21
CA PHE A 59 -6.82 -6.03 -4.30
C PHE A 59 -5.53 -6.69 -3.76
N CYS A 60 -4.86 -6.05 -2.79
CA CYS A 60 -3.61 -6.56 -2.22
C CYS A 60 -3.80 -7.91 -1.51
N ASN A 61 -4.93 -8.12 -0.84
CA ASN A 61 -5.26 -9.44 -0.29
C ASN A 61 -5.40 -10.51 -1.41
N GLY A 62 -6.02 -10.15 -2.53
CA GLY A 62 -6.12 -11.04 -3.69
C GLY A 62 -4.74 -11.39 -4.27
N ILE A 63 -3.86 -10.40 -4.41
CA ILE A 63 -2.46 -10.62 -4.82
C ILE A 63 -1.74 -11.54 -3.85
N ALA A 64 -1.86 -11.31 -2.55
CA ALA A 64 -1.26 -12.15 -1.51
C ALA A 64 -1.79 -13.61 -1.53
N MET A 65 -3.01 -13.81 -2.01
CA MET A 65 -3.59 -15.15 -2.24
C MET A 65 -3.16 -15.79 -3.57
N GLY A 66 -2.30 -15.13 -4.36
CA GLY A 66 -1.81 -15.64 -5.64
C GLY A 66 -2.73 -15.39 -6.82
N LEU A 67 -3.70 -14.48 -6.71
CA LEU A 67 -4.53 -14.09 -7.84
C LEU A 67 -3.75 -13.20 -8.81
N THR A 68 -4.12 -13.28 -10.10
CA THR A 68 -3.62 -12.34 -11.10
C THR A 68 -4.13 -10.92 -10.80
N GLN A 69 -3.41 -9.89 -11.24
CA GLN A 69 -3.83 -8.49 -11.08
C GLN A 69 -5.27 -8.27 -11.59
N GLN A 70 -5.59 -8.82 -12.77
CA GLN A 70 -6.93 -8.73 -13.34
C GLN A 70 -8.01 -9.37 -12.45
N SER A 71 -7.75 -10.57 -11.92
CA SER A 71 -8.72 -11.27 -11.07
C SER A 71 -8.88 -10.57 -9.72
N ALA A 72 -7.77 -10.16 -9.11
CA ALA A 72 -7.76 -9.44 -7.84
C ALA A 72 -8.52 -8.12 -7.95
N LEU A 73 -8.33 -7.37 -9.04
CA LEU A 73 -9.02 -6.10 -9.26
C LEU A 73 -10.52 -6.28 -9.48
N LYS A 74 -10.93 -7.26 -10.31
CA LYS A 74 -12.33 -7.58 -10.52
C LYS A 74 -13.04 -7.97 -9.22
N ILE A 75 -12.40 -8.79 -8.39
CA ILE A 75 -12.94 -9.18 -7.08
C ILE A 75 -13.01 -7.99 -6.15
N ALA A 76 -11.95 -7.18 -6.07
CA ALA A 76 -11.93 -5.96 -5.26
C ALA A 76 -13.07 -5.02 -5.63
N ILE A 77 -13.35 -4.84 -6.92
CA ILE A 77 -14.47 -4.03 -7.41
C ILE A 77 -15.82 -4.67 -7.03
N ALA A 78 -16.00 -5.96 -7.30
CA ALA A 78 -17.25 -6.66 -7.04
C ALA A 78 -17.61 -6.72 -5.55
N GLU A 79 -16.63 -6.92 -4.68
CA GLU A 79 -16.84 -6.99 -3.24
C GLU A 79 -17.08 -5.62 -2.61
N ASN A 80 -16.34 -4.59 -3.00
CA ASN A 80 -16.56 -3.26 -2.44
C ASN A 80 -17.89 -2.63 -2.86
N ARG A 81 -18.49 -3.09 -3.97
CA ARG A 81 -19.86 -2.72 -4.37
C ARG A 81 -20.98 -3.31 -3.51
N LYS A 82 -20.67 -4.24 -2.61
CA LYS A 82 -21.70 -4.93 -1.82
C LYS A 82 -21.55 -4.58 -0.33
N PRO A 83 -22.60 -4.07 0.32
CA PRO A 83 -22.62 -3.80 1.76
C PRO A 83 -22.17 -4.97 2.63
N SER A 84 -22.46 -6.20 2.19
CA SER A 84 -22.10 -7.41 2.91
C SER A 84 -20.60 -7.71 2.97
N PHE A 85 -19.81 -7.20 2.02
CA PHE A 85 -18.38 -7.51 1.91
C PHE A 85 -17.47 -6.36 2.37
N ASN A 86 -18.02 -5.14 2.48
CA ASN A 86 -17.34 -4.01 3.12
C ASN A 86 -18.30 -3.17 3.99
N PRO A 87 -18.81 -3.73 5.10
CA PRO A 87 -19.80 -3.04 5.94
C PRO A 87 -19.27 -1.75 6.55
N SER A 88 -17.96 -1.62 6.77
CA SER A 88 -17.36 -0.38 7.28
C SER A 88 -17.37 0.74 6.23
N LEU A 89 -17.15 0.41 4.95
CA LEU A 89 -17.35 1.34 3.84
C LEU A 89 -18.82 1.73 3.73
N TRP A 90 -19.72 0.75 3.67
CA TRP A 90 -21.14 0.98 3.45
C TRP A 90 -21.84 1.69 4.62
N THR A 91 -21.38 1.53 5.86
CA THR A 91 -21.86 2.33 7.00
C THR A 91 -21.45 3.81 6.91
N ALA A 92 -20.28 4.11 6.36
CA ALA A 92 -19.85 5.50 6.14
C ALA A 92 -20.54 6.14 4.93
N VAL A 93 -20.84 5.32 3.92
CA VAL A 93 -21.57 5.66 2.69
C VAL A 93 -23.05 5.93 3.00
N ILE A 94 -23.77 4.99 3.62
CA ILE A 94 -25.22 5.11 3.93
C ILE A 94 -25.51 6.26 4.91
N SER A 95 -24.57 6.61 5.78
CA SER A 95 -24.71 7.76 6.69
C SER A 95 -24.50 9.12 6.01
N ASN A 96 -24.04 9.15 4.75
CA ASN A 96 -23.66 10.36 4.02
C ASN A 96 -24.11 10.35 2.56
N ASP A 97 -25.38 10.00 2.28
CA ASP A 97 -25.94 9.86 0.92
C ASP A 97 -25.58 11.01 -0.05
N LYS A 98 -25.57 12.27 0.42
CA LYS A 98 -25.20 13.44 -0.40
C LYS A 98 -23.70 13.55 -0.73
N GLN A 99 -22.82 12.94 0.07
CA GLN A 99 -21.38 12.98 -0.17
C GLN A 99 -20.92 11.93 -1.19
N LEU A 100 -21.72 10.88 -1.44
CA LEU A 100 -21.45 9.87 -2.45
C LEU A 100 -21.54 10.40 -3.87
N GLU A 101 -22.54 11.24 -4.13
CA GLU A 101 -22.73 11.88 -5.43
C GLU A 101 -21.60 12.90 -5.74
N SER A 102 -20.85 13.33 -4.72
CA SER A 102 -19.73 14.27 -4.85
C SER A 102 -18.34 13.62 -4.83
N ILE A 103 -18.24 12.29 -4.77
CA ILE A 103 -16.92 11.63 -4.76
C ILE A 103 -16.33 11.70 -6.16
N ASP A 104 -15.19 12.37 -6.30
CA ASP A 104 -14.44 12.38 -7.55
C ASP A 104 -13.85 10.98 -7.80
N GLU A 105 -14.37 10.34 -8.83
CA GLU A 105 -13.98 9.00 -9.26
C GLU A 105 -12.51 8.87 -9.66
N ASN A 106 -11.93 9.92 -10.25
CA ASN A 106 -10.51 9.97 -10.64
C ASN A 106 -9.62 10.17 -9.41
N LYS A 107 -10.10 10.95 -8.44
CA LYS A 107 -9.44 11.12 -7.14
C LYS A 107 -9.37 9.79 -6.39
N ILE A 108 -10.47 9.01 -6.38
CA ILE A 108 -10.47 7.66 -5.81
C ILE A 108 -9.48 6.75 -6.53
N ALA A 109 -9.46 6.74 -7.86
CA ALA A 109 -8.53 5.91 -8.62
C ALA A 109 -7.06 6.20 -8.26
N SER A 110 -6.72 7.49 -8.14
CA SER A 110 -5.38 7.95 -7.75
C SER A 110 -5.03 7.52 -6.32
N LEU A 111 -5.95 7.67 -5.37
CA LEU A 111 -5.77 7.22 -3.99
C LEU A 111 -5.60 5.69 -3.90
N VAL A 112 -6.38 4.93 -4.67
CA VAL A 112 -6.27 3.47 -4.73
C VAL A 112 -4.91 3.08 -5.29
N ALA A 113 -4.46 3.70 -6.38
CA ALA A 113 -3.16 3.42 -6.99
C ALA A 113 -2.01 3.69 -6.01
N SER A 114 -2.01 4.85 -5.35
CA SER A 114 -1.01 5.18 -4.33
C SER A 114 -1.00 4.17 -3.17
N MET A 115 -2.17 3.77 -2.67
CA MET A 115 -2.25 2.74 -1.61
C MET A 115 -1.78 1.37 -2.10
N VAL A 116 -2.10 0.96 -3.32
CA VAL A 116 -1.64 -0.30 -3.90
C VAL A 116 -0.13 -0.32 -4.02
N VAL A 117 0.47 0.76 -4.53
CA VAL A 117 1.93 0.90 -4.63
C VAL A 117 2.58 0.77 -3.26
N ASN A 118 2.06 1.49 -2.26
CA ASN A 118 2.60 1.47 -0.91
C ASN A 118 2.40 0.13 -0.18
N ASP A 119 1.27 -0.55 -0.37
CA ASP A 119 0.89 -1.73 0.41
C ASP A 119 1.37 -3.05 -0.23
N CYS A 120 1.34 -3.14 -1.56
CA CYS A 120 1.66 -4.37 -2.29
C CYS A 120 2.29 -4.15 -3.68
N GLY A 121 2.82 -2.96 -3.98
CA GLY A 121 3.31 -2.58 -5.31
C GLY A 121 4.64 -3.21 -5.71
N ASP A 122 5.58 -3.31 -4.78
CA ASP A 122 6.92 -3.90 -5.00
C ASP A 122 6.89 -5.27 -5.70
N PRO A 123 6.12 -6.29 -5.22
CA PRO A 123 6.05 -7.58 -5.90
C PRO A 123 5.32 -7.53 -7.26
N LEU A 124 4.62 -6.44 -7.55
CA LEU A 124 3.90 -6.21 -8.81
C LEU A 124 4.72 -5.41 -9.82
N GLY A 125 5.89 -4.89 -9.44
CA GLY A 125 6.70 -4.01 -10.27
C GLY A 125 6.11 -2.60 -10.42
N LEU A 126 5.22 -2.18 -9.52
CA LEU A 126 4.64 -0.84 -9.51
C LEU A 126 5.58 0.12 -8.78
N ASN A 127 6.66 0.52 -9.45
CA ASN A 127 7.81 1.15 -8.80
C ASN A 127 8.06 2.58 -9.32
N SER A 128 7.35 3.00 -10.36
CA SER A 128 7.48 4.31 -10.98
C SER A 128 6.14 5.04 -11.02
N GLN A 129 6.17 6.37 -11.15
CA GLN A 129 4.96 7.17 -11.29
C GLN A 129 4.15 6.77 -12.54
N THR A 130 4.81 6.36 -13.61
CA THR A 130 4.14 5.82 -14.81
C THR A 130 3.31 4.58 -14.47
N ASP A 131 3.84 3.67 -13.64
CA ASP A 131 3.12 2.47 -13.23
C ASP A 131 1.91 2.80 -12.33
N VAL A 132 2.03 3.85 -11.50
CA VAL A 132 0.94 4.38 -10.67
C VAL A 132 -0.20 4.92 -11.55
N ASP A 133 0.14 5.74 -12.55
CA ASP A 133 -0.82 6.37 -13.46
C ASP A 133 -1.50 5.33 -14.37
N GLU A 134 -0.73 4.33 -14.82
CA GLU A 134 -1.27 3.20 -15.58
C GLU A 134 -2.22 2.35 -14.73
N PHE A 135 -1.85 2.07 -13.47
CA PHE A 135 -2.73 1.35 -12.55
C PHE A 135 -4.01 2.12 -12.25
N ALA A 136 -3.93 3.44 -12.04
CA ALA A 136 -5.11 4.29 -11.83
C ALA A 136 -6.07 4.23 -13.03
N SER A 137 -5.53 4.31 -14.25
CA SER A 137 -6.30 4.18 -15.50
C SER A 137 -6.91 2.79 -15.66
N TYR A 138 -6.15 1.75 -15.29
CA TYR A 138 -6.62 0.36 -15.30
C TYR A 138 -7.75 0.11 -14.29
N PHE A 139 -7.68 0.75 -13.12
CA PHE A 139 -8.73 0.72 -12.12
C PHE A 139 -10.03 1.34 -12.64
N VAL A 140 -9.96 2.53 -13.24
CA VAL A 140 -11.14 3.23 -13.80
C VAL A 140 -11.81 2.39 -14.88
N SER A 141 -11.05 1.98 -15.89
CA SER A 141 -11.56 1.16 -17.00
C SER A 141 -12.20 -0.15 -16.53
N THR A 142 -11.55 -0.90 -15.63
CA THR A 142 -12.11 -2.15 -15.10
C THR A 142 -13.40 -1.93 -14.31
N ARG A 143 -13.51 -0.79 -13.61
CA ARG A 143 -14.73 -0.42 -12.87
C ARG A 143 -15.87 -0.06 -13.81
N GLU A 144 -15.62 0.73 -14.85
CA GLU A 144 -16.60 1.08 -15.89
C GLU A 144 -17.11 -0.17 -16.61
N ASP A 145 -16.20 -1.07 -17.03
CA ASP A 145 -16.55 -2.36 -17.62
C ASP A 145 -17.42 -3.21 -16.69
N SER A 146 -17.15 -3.15 -15.38
CA SER A 146 -17.95 -3.87 -14.39
C SER A 146 -19.32 -3.21 -14.15
N LEU A 147 -19.52 -1.93 -14.51
CA LEU A 147 -20.84 -1.25 -14.46
C LEU A 147 -21.67 -1.52 -15.70
N SER A 148 -21.05 -1.61 -16.88
CA SER A 148 -21.74 -1.79 -18.16
C SER A 148 -22.22 -3.22 -18.41
N ASN A 149 -21.64 -4.21 -17.73
CA ASN A 149 -21.99 -5.63 -17.85
C ASN A 149 -23.00 -6.11 -16.78
N GLN A 150 -23.73 -5.21 -16.12
CA GLN A 150 -24.87 -5.50 -15.23
C GLN A 150 -26.19 -5.08 -15.87
#